data_AF-A0A418V7C5-F1
#
_entry.id   AF-A0A418V7C5-F1
#
_cell.length_a   1.000
_cell.length_b   1.000
_cell.length_c   1.000
_cell.angle_alpha   90.00
_cell.angle_beta   90.00
_cell.angle_gamma   90.00
#
_symmetry.space_group_name_H-M   'P 1'
#
loop_
_entity.id
_entity.type
_entity.pdbx_description
1 polymer ?
#
loop_
_entity_poly.entity_id
_entity_poly.type
_entity_poly.pdbx_seq_one_letter_code
_entity_poly.pdbx_strand_id
1 'polypeptide(L)' 'MFGRRVPPNVVFLLSLLLAVVCAFIAYRAFNVNKISAAIIAGVFAVWFGVDAFRSYSWTKRKP' A
#
# COMPACT_ATOMS: atom_id res chain seq x y z
N MET A 1 9.50 -9.92 4.28
CA MET A 1 10.36 -10.18 5.46
C MET A 1 9.49 -10.29 6.71
N PHE A 2 8.85 -11.43 6.99
CA PHE A 2 8.16 -11.59 8.28
C PHE A 2 8.18 -13.07 8.71
N GLY A 3 9.26 -13.45 9.38
CA GLY A 3 9.26 -14.60 10.28
C GLY A 3 8.37 -14.27 11.48
N ARG A 4 7.06 -14.40 11.30
CA ARG A 4 6.02 -14.59 12.33
C ARG A 4 6.14 -13.77 13.62
N ARG A 5 6.40 -12.44 13.54
CA ARG A 5 6.29 -11.51 14.69
C ARG A 5 5.21 -10.45 14.58
N VAL A 6 4.66 -10.19 13.38
CA VAL A 6 3.66 -9.13 13.17
C VAL A 6 2.32 -9.76 12.75
N PRO A 7 1.19 -9.42 13.40
CA PRO A 7 -0.12 -9.97 13.04
C PRO A 7 -0.51 -9.60 11.60
N PRO A 8 -1.11 -10.52 10.82
CA PRO A 8 -1.51 -10.27 9.43
C PRO A 8 -2.42 -9.04 9.28
N ASN A 9 -3.32 -8.81 10.24
CA ASN A 9 -4.22 -7.66 10.26
C ASN A 9 -3.46 -6.34 10.37
N VAL A 10 -2.36 -6.31 11.14
CA VAL A 10 -1.54 -5.10 11.31
C VAL A 10 -0.78 -4.80 10.01
N VAL A 11 -0.25 -5.83 9.36
CA VAL A 11 0.40 -5.68 8.04
C VAL A 11 -0.61 -5.18 7.00
N PHE A 12 -1.81 -5.75 6.98
CA PHE A 12 -2.90 -5.28 6.10
C PHE A 12 -3.23 -3.80 6.32
N LEU A 13 -3.47 -3.41 7.58
CA LEU A 13 -3.85 -2.04 7.90
C LEU A 13 -2.74 -1.05 7.51
N LEU A 14 -1.47 -1.37 7.83
CA LEU A 14 -0.33 -0.52 7.49
C LEU A 14 -0.13 -0.39 5.99
N SER A 15 -0.19 -1.50 5.24
CA SER A 15 -0.07 -1.46 3.77
C SER A 15 -1.22 -0.69 3.13
N LEU A 16 -2.45 -0.83 3.65
CA LEU A 16 -3.60 -0.05 3.19
C LEU A 16 -3.41 1.45 3.46
N LEU A 17 -2.98 1.82 4.67
CA LEU A 17 -2.74 3.21 5.05
C LEU A 17 -1.65 3.83 4.16
N LEU A 18 -0.57 3.11 3.92
CA LEU A 18 0.50 3.56 3.03
C LEU A 18 0.03 3.72 1.57
N ALA A 19 -0.82 2.81 1.09
CA ALA A 19 -1.42 2.91 -0.24
C ALA A 19 -2.25 4.19 -0.38
N VAL A 20 -3.07 4.52 0.63
CA VAL A 20 -3.87 5.76 0.66
C VAL A 20 -2.98 7.00 0.70
N VAL A 21 -1.93 7.00 1.51
CA VAL A 21 -0.97 8.12 1.58
C VAL A 21 -0.26 8.31 0.23
N CYS A 22 0.21 7.24 -0.40
CA CYS A 22 0.82 7.33 -1.74
C CYS A 22 -0.18 7.81 -2.79
N ALA A 23 -1.43 7.34 -2.77
CA ALA A 23 -2.47 7.81 -3.68
C ALA A 23 -2.76 9.30 -3.50
N PHE A 24 -2.83 9.77 -2.26
CA PHE A 24 -3.02 11.19 -1.94
C PHE A 24 -1.83 12.05 -2.42
N ILE A 25 -0.59 11.59 -2.21
CA ILE A 25 0.60 12.26 -2.71
C ILE A 25 0.62 12.29 -4.24
N ALA A 26 0.26 11.19 -4.90
CA ALA A 26 0.15 11.12 -6.36
C ALA A 26 -0.87 12.14 -6.88
N TYR A 27 -2.04 12.23 -6.25
CA TYR A 27 -3.07 13.22 -6.60
C TYR A 27 -2.59 14.66 -6.42
N ARG A 28 -1.91 14.95 -5.30
CA ARG A 28 -1.32 16.28 -5.05
C ARG A 28 -0.21 16.60 -6.06
N ALA A 29 0.66 15.65 -6.38
CA ALA A 29 1.74 15.80 -7.35
C ALA A 29 1.21 16.05 -8.77
N PHE A 30 0.12 15.38 -9.13
CA PHE A 30 -0.58 15.60 -10.39
C PHE A 30 -1.16 17.02 -10.47
N ASN A 31 -1.80 17.50 -9.39
CA ASN A 31 -2.34 18.87 -9.33
C ASN A 31 -1.28 19.97 -9.45
N VAL A 32 -0.02 19.70 -9.08
CA VAL A 32 1.09 20.66 -9.27
C VAL A 32 1.90 20.42 -10.56
N ASN A 33 1.34 19.68 -11.52
CA ASN A 33 1.96 19.32 -12.81
C ASN A 33 3.31 18.58 -12.69
N LYS A 34 3.59 17.95 -11.55
CA LYS A 34 4.79 17.11 -11.36
C LYS A 34 4.49 15.67 -11.75
N ILE A 35 4.42 15.44 -13.06
CA ILE A 35 4.04 14.15 -13.67
C ILE A 35 4.97 13.01 -13.21
N SER A 36 6.27 13.23 -13.15
CA SER A 36 7.24 12.20 -12.70
C SER A 36 6.99 11.75 -11.25
N ALA A 37 6.76 12.70 -10.36
CA ALA A 37 6.44 12.42 -8.95
C ALA A 37 5.07 11.72 -8.82
N ALA A 38 4.09 12.12 -9.63
CA ALA A 38 2.77 11.48 -9.65
C ALA A 38 2.83 10.02 -10.11
N ILE A 39 3.62 9.72 -11.14
CA ILE A 39 3.81 8.35 -11.63
C ILE A 39 4.48 7.48 -10.57
N ILE A 40 5.59 7.95 -9.98
CA ILE A 40 6.31 7.18 -8.96
C ILE A 40 5.40 6.89 -7.77
N ALA A 41 4.72 7.91 -7.24
CA ALA A 41 3.79 7.75 -6.12
C ALA A 41 2.60 6.84 -6.48
N GLY A 42 2.11 6.92 -7.72
CA GLY A 42 1.05 6.05 -8.22
C GLY A 42 1.48 4.57 -8.28
N VAL A 43 2.68 4.29 -8.76
CA VAL A 43 3.25 2.93 -8.77
C VAL A 43 3.37 2.38 -7.36
N PHE A 44 3.85 3.18 -6.40
CA PHE A 44 3.91 2.76 -5.01
C PHE A 44 2.52 2.53 -4.41
N ALA A 45 1.53 3.38 -4.71
CA ALA A 45 0.15 3.17 -4.25
C ALA A 45 -0.41 1.82 -4.71
N VAL A 46 -0.19 1.46 -5.99
CA VAL A 46 -0.61 0.16 -6.52
C VAL A 46 0.15 -0.99 -5.84
N TRP A 47 1.46 -0.86 -5.66
CA TRP A 47 2.28 -1.87 -4.99
C TRP A 47 1.80 -2.15 -3.56
N PHE A 48 1.57 -1.10 -2.77
CA PHE A 48 1.05 -1.23 -1.41
C PHE A 48 -0.38 -1.76 -1.37
N GLY A 49 -1.22 -1.43 -2.37
CA GLY A 49 -2.55 -2.01 -2.52
C GLY A 49 -2.50 -3.53 -2.78
N VAL A 50 -1.61 -3.99 -3.66
CA VAL A 50 -1.40 -5.42 -3.92
C VAL A 50 -0.84 -6.13 -2.68
N ASP A 51 0.06 -5.49 -1.94
CA ASP A 51 0.61 -6.02 -0.69
C ASP A 51 -0.47 -6.14 0.41
N ALA A 52 -1.36 -5.16 0.52
CA ALA A 52 -2.53 -5.22 1.39
C ALA A 52 -3.44 -6.39 0.98
N PHE A 53 -3.74 -6.56 -0.30
CA PHE A 53 -4.57 -7.68 -0.75
C PHE A 53 -3.93 -9.05 -0.45
N ARG A 54 -2.62 -9.17 -0.67
CA ARG A 54 -1.85 -10.38 -0.37
C ARG A 54 -1.86 -10.70 1.12
N SER A 55 -1.64 -9.72 2.00
CA SER A 55 -1.66 -9.90 3.45
C SER A 55 -3.06 -10.21 3.99
N TYR A 56 -4.12 -9.65 3.38
CA TYR A 56 -5.50 -10.01 3.69
C TYR A 56 -5.79 -11.50 3.39
N SER A 57 -5.26 -12.03 2.29
CA SER A 57 -5.37 -13.47 1.96
C SER A 57 -4.74 -14.39 3.02
N TRP A 58 -3.65 -13.96 3.67
CA TRP A 58 -3.05 -14.71 4.79
C TRP A 58 -3.93 -14.75 6.03
N THR A 59 -4.79 -13.75 6.21
CA THR A 59 -5.75 -13.70 7.32
C THR A 59 -6.86 -14.74 7.14
N LYS A 60 -7.32 -14.95 5.90
CA LYS A 60 -8.34 -15.95 5.55
C LYS A 60 -7.84 -17.39 5.57
N ARG A 61 -6.53 -17.61 5.58
CA ARG A 61 -5.88 -18.94 5.64
C ARG A 61 -5.59 -19.42 7.07
N LYS A 62 -6.18 -18.81 8.10
CA LYS A 62 -6.18 -19.44 9.42
C LYS A 62 -7.07 -20.71 9.34
N PRO A 63 -6.53 -21.90 9.62
CA PRO A 63 -7.31 -23.13 9.69
C PRO A 63 -8.39 -23.06 10.76
#